data_AF-W6Y9P0-F1
#
_entry.id   AF-W6Y9P0-F1
#
_cell.length_a   1.000
_cell.length_b   1.000
_cell.length_c   1.000
_cell.angle_alpha   90.00
_cell.angle_beta   90.00
_cell.angle_gamma   90.00
#
_symmetry.space_group_name_H-M   'P 1'
#
loop_
_entity.id
_entity.type
_entity.pdbx_description
1 polymer ?
#
loop_
_entity_poly.entity_id
_entity_poly.type
_entity_poly.pdbx_seq_one_letter_code
_entity_poly.pdbx_strand_id
1 'polypeptide(L)' 'LQLAAKKGCKEETRVLAAKGADVNAEDDEGSRPLHLAVLSKEKDTVEILIEKGASINESDRRGQSAL' A
#
# COMPACT_ATOMS: atom_id res chain seq x y z
N LEU A 1 -2.69 -4.17 -6.75
CA LEU A 1 -2.94 -3.50 -5.45
C LEU A 1 -2.26 -2.13 -5.40
N GLN A 2 -0.96 -2.03 -5.68
CA GLN A 2 -0.21 -0.76 -5.70
C GLN A 2 -0.87 0.38 -6.49
N LEU A 3 -1.36 0.13 -7.72
CA LEU A 3 -2.05 1.17 -8.51
C LEU A 3 -3.36 1.65 -7.87
N ALA A 4 -4.14 0.74 -7.29
CA ALA A 4 -5.36 1.10 -6.57
C ALA A 4 -5.01 1.93 -5.33
N ALA A 5 -3.96 1.54 -4.62
CA ALA A 5 -3.47 2.25 -3.45
C ALA A 5 -3.01 3.68 -3.77
N LYS A 6 -2.20 3.83 -4.83
CA LYS A 6 -1.72 5.13 -5.32
C LYS A 6 -2.85 6.08 -5.72
N LYS A 7 -3.98 5.54 -6.22
CA LYS A 7 -5.13 6.32 -6.70
C LYS A 7 -6.22 6.54 -5.65
N GLY A 8 -6.06 5.99 -4.44
CA GLY A 8 -7.10 6.08 -3.40
C GLY A 8 -8.34 5.22 -3.69
N CYS A 9 -8.23 4.23 -4.56
CA CYS A 9 -9.32 3.34 -4.96
C CYS A 9 -9.65 2.37 -3.80
N LYS A 10 -10.40 2.86 -2.82
CA LYS A 10 -10.71 2.19 -1.55
C LYS A 10 -11.33 0.79 -1.74
N GLU A 11 -12.39 0.71 -2.53
CA GLU A 11 -13.14 -0.53 -2.71
C GLU A 11 -12.37 -1.55 -3.54
N GLU A 12 -11.66 -1.10 -4.57
CA GLU A 12 -10.76 -1.95 -5.36
C GLU A 12 -9.61 -2.47 -4.49
N THR A 13 -9.06 -1.64 -3.60
CA THR A 13 -8.02 -2.07 -2.64
C THR A 13 -8.55 -3.16 -1.71
N ARG A 14 -9.77 -3.01 -1.19
CA ARG A 14 -10.45 -4.04 -0.37
C ARG A 14 -10.68 -5.33 -1.15
N VAL A 15 -11.24 -5.25 -2.36
CA VAL A 15 -11.55 -6.41 -3.19
C VAL A 15 -10.28 -7.17 -3.55
N LEU A 16 -9.23 -6.46 -3.97
CA LEU A 16 -7.95 -7.07 -4.34
C LEU A 16 -7.31 -7.77 -3.14
N ALA A 17 -7.25 -7.10 -1.98
CA ALA A 17 -6.71 -7.72 -0.77
C ALA A 17 -7.54 -8.95 -0.34
N ALA A 18 -8.87 -8.88 -0.41
CA ALA A 18 -9.76 -10.01 -0.10
C ALA A 18 -9.62 -11.19 -1.09
N LYS A 19 -9.17 -10.93 -2.32
CA LYS A 19 -8.87 -11.95 -3.33
C LYS A 19 -7.45 -12.52 -3.23
N GLY A 20 -6.71 -12.16 -2.18
CA GLY A 20 -5.36 -12.69 -1.93
C GLY A 20 -4.26 -11.94 -2.67
N ALA A 21 -4.50 -10.70 -3.12
CA ALA A 21 -3.41 -9.86 -3.58
C ALA A 21 -2.44 -9.60 -2.43
N ASP A 22 -1.13 -9.70 -2.71
CA ASP A 22 -0.09 -9.43 -1.74
C ASP A 22 -0.08 -7.94 -1.35
N VAL A 23 -0.38 -7.67 -0.08
CA VAL A 23 -0.43 -6.33 0.53
C VAL A 23 0.95 -5.70 0.71
N ASN A 24 2.00 -6.51 0.65
CA ASN A 24 3.39 -6.11 0.80
C ASN A 24 4.19 -6.21 -0.51
N ALA A 25 3.51 -6.45 -1.65
CA ALA A 25 4.17 -6.56 -2.94
C ALA A 25 5.03 -5.32 -3.23
N GLU A 26 6.28 -5.55 -3.62
CA GLU A 26 7.24 -4.50 -3.97
C GLU A 26 7.25 -4.24 -5.47
N ASP A 27 7.41 -2.98 -5.88
CA ASP A 27 7.79 -2.64 -7.25
C ASP A 27 9.32 -2.62 -7.42
N ASP A 28 9.77 -2.23 -8.61
CA ASP A 28 11.19 -2.14 -8.94
C ASP A 28 11.96 -1.13 -8.08
N GLU A 29 11.30 -0.26 -7.33
CA GLU A 29 11.92 0.69 -6.40
C GLU A 29 11.80 0.24 -4.93
N GLY A 30 11.25 -0.96 -4.68
CA GLY A 30 10.93 -1.42 -3.33
C GLY A 30 9.72 -0.72 -2.71
N SER A 31 8.97 0.07 -3.50
CA SER A 31 7.75 0.70 -3.01
C SER A 31 6.65 -0.35 -2.86
N ARG A 32 5.92 -0.23 -1.76
CA ARG A 32 4.82 -1.13 -1.39
C ARG A 32 3.50 -0.37 -1.53
N PRO A 33 2.34 -1.04 -1.59
CA PRO A 33 1.04 -0.36 -1.64
C PRO A 33 0.90 0.74 -0.59
N LEU A 34 1.41 0.50 0.63
CA LEU A 34 1.35 1.46 1.73
C LEU A 34 2.20 2.72 1.47
N HIS A 35 3.41 2.58 0.93
CA HIS A 35 4.25 3.72 0.50
C HIS A 35 3.47 4.63 -0.46
N LEU A 36 2.83 4.03 -1.47
CA LEU A 36 2.10 4.77 -2.48
C LEU A 36 0.83 5.45 -1.92
N ALA A 37 0.09 4.79 -1.04
CA ALA A 37 -1.09 5.37 -0.40
C ALA A 37 -0.73 6.57 0.49
N VAL A 38 0.35 6.48 1.25
CA VAL A 38 0.86 7.58 2.09
C VAL A 38 1.34 8.76 1.23
N LEU A 39 2.14 8.49 0.19
CA LEU A 39 2.62 9.53 -0.73
C LEU A 39 1.47 10.26 -1.43
N SER A 40 0.40 9.54 -1.78
CA SER A 40 -0.81 10.12 -2.38
C SER A 40 -1.79 10.73 -1.36
N LYS A 41 -1.51 10.64 -0.05
CA LYS A 41 -2.37 11.14 1.04
C LYS A 41 -3.74 10.46 1.12
N GLU A 42 -3.81 9.19 0.73
CA GLU A 42 -5.05 8.43 0.64
C GLU A 42 -5.38 7.74 1.96
N LYS A 43 -5.86 8.51 2.94
CA LYS A 43 -6.08 8.07 4.32
C LYS A 43 -6.90 6.78 4.44
N ASP A 44 -8.04 6.70 3.77
CA ASP A 44 -8.91 5.51 3.81
C ASP A 44 -8.19 4.26 3.29
N THR A 45 -7.38 4.42 2.26
CA THR A 45 -6.60 3.34 1.66
C THR A 45 -5.46 2.92 2.58
N VAL A 46 -4.80 3.87 3.25
CA VAL A 46 -3.79 3.60 4.28
C VAL A 46 -4.38 2.75 5.39
N GLU A 47 -5.54 3.12 5.93
CA GLU A 47 -6.24 2.36 6.96
C GLU A 47 -6.55 0.93 6.50
N ILE A 48 -7.08 0.76 5.29
CA ILE A 48 -7.36 -0.57 4.73
C ILE A 48 -6.09 -1.42 4.60
N LEU A 49 -5.00 -0.86 4.10
CA LEU A 49 -3.76 -1.61 3.93
C LEU A 49 -3.18 -2.05 5.27
N ILE A 50 -3.23 -1.19 6.30
CA ILE A 50 -2.82 -1.54 7.67
C ILE A 50 -3.71 -2.65 8.23
N GLU A 51 -5.04 -2.53 8.09
CA GLU A 51 -6.00 -3.56 8.51
C GLU A 51 -5.75 -4.91 7.83
N LYS A 52 -5.22 -4.90 6.61
CA LYS A 52 -4.89 -6.11 5.83
C LYS A 52 -3.48 -6.62 6.05
N GLY A 53 -2.72 -6.04 6.98
CA GLY A 53 -1.40 -6.54 7.38
C GLY A 53 -0.24 -6.00 6.55
N ALA A 54 -0.37 -4.80 5.97
CA ALA A 54 0.75 -4.12 5.35
C ALA A 54 1.84 -3.78 6.38
N SER A 55 3.10 -4.03 6.04
CA SER A 55 4.24 -3.68 6.89
C SER A 55 4.45 -2.16 6.90
N ILE A 56 4.48 -1.57 8.09
CA ILE A 56 4.55 -0.11 8.28
C ILE A 56 5.98 0.45 8.39
N ASN A 57 6.95 -0.38 8.77
CA ASN A 57 8.32 0.06 9.12
C ASN A 57 9.34 -0.24 8.01
N GLU A 58 8.92 -0.88 6.93
CA GLU A 58 9.82 -1.34 5.89
C GLU A 58 10.12 -0.18 4.95
N SER A 59 11.38 -0.03 4.58
CA SER A 59 11.84 1.06 3.73
C SER A 59 11.94 0.62 2.27
N ASP A 60 11.62 1.53 1.36
CA ASP A 60 11.92 1.37 -0.06
C ASP A 60 13.45 1.46 -0.34
N ARG A 61 13.86 1.32 -1.60
CA ARG A 61 15.29 1.40 -1.99
C ARG A 61 15.90 2.78 -1.78
N ARG A 62 15.09 3.80 -1.53
CA ARG A 62 15.52 5.17 -1.20
C ARG A 62 15.61 5.40 0.31
N GLY A 63 15.35 4.36 1.12
CA GLY A 63 15.33 4.44 2.58
C GLY A 63 14.09 5.12 3.14
N GLN A 64 13.02 5.26 2.35
CA GLN A 64 11.78 5.89 2.77
C GLN A 64 10.85 4.82 3.35
N SER A 65 10.46 4.96 4.62
CA SER A 65 9.35 4.20 5.21
C SER A 65 8.00 4.86 4.91
N ALA A 66 6.92 4.09 5.07
CA ALA A 66 5.56 4.64 5.05
C ALA A 66 5.22 5.49 6.30
N LEU A 67 6.01 5.34 7.37
CA LEU A 67 6.05 6.18 8.57
C LEU A 67 6.94 7.41 8.32
#